data_AF-A0A183GJ80-F1
#
_entry.id   AF-A0A183GJ80-F1
#
_cell.length_a   1.000
_cell.length_b   1.000
_cell.length_c   1.000
_cell.angle_alpha   90.00
_cell.angle_beta   90.00
_cell.angle_gamma   90.00
#
_symmetry.space_group_name_H-M   'P 1'
#
loop_
_entity.id
_entity.type
_entity.pdbx_description
1 polymer ?
#
loop_
_entity_poly.entity_id
_entity_poly.type
_entity_poly.pdbx_seq_one_letter_code
_entity_poly.pdbx_strand_id
1 'polypeptide(L)'
;MAQVNQYQQDFQFLATLHAYSISELELERDMTSTLEETLRYMDISKTLDLDWTHDLLSTTCAGLSGGELALLTTRLLLTASVTKEKLQSLMQRFTLFDSVYLNMVNLGRIKTTTRERRRQGRGKHDVNAIDLIRAIVKQLTKLDNNISEMEYELRTAEKLIGEEKCRGTATPINPFEEKVQKMEQRLQQLAVKVEDTNKEPQSSK
;
A
#
# COMPACT_ATOMS: atom_id res chain seq x y z
N MET A 1 -10.97 -33.84 3.13
CA MET A 1 -12.17 -33.04 2.85
C MET A 1 -11.72 -31.83 2.05
N ALA A 2 -12.08 -31.75 0.77
CA ALA A 2 -11.69 -30.61 -0.08
C ALA A 2 -12.48 -29.37 0.38
N GLN A 3 -11.79 -28.29 0.72
CA GLN A 3 -12.41 -26.97 0.93
C GLN A 3 -13.19 -26.63 -0.33
N VAL A 4 -14.52 -26.55 -0.22
CA VAL A 4 -15.34 -26.09 -1.32
C VAL A 4 -14.88 -24.67 -1.65
N ASN A 5 -14.57 -24.43 -2.92
CA ASN A 5 -14.03 -23.14 -3.37
C ASN A 5 -15.08 -22.05 -3.09
N GLN A 6 -14.78 -21.17 -2.12
CA GLN A 6 -15.67 -20.10 -1.69
C GLN A 6 -16.06 -19.18 -2.86
N TYR A 7 -15.16 -18.94 -3.81
CA TYR A 7 -15.45 -18.17 -5.02
C TYR A 7 -16.45 -18.85 -5.94
N GLN A 8 -16.41 -20.19 -6.01
CA GLN A 8 -17.34 -20.96 -6.84
C GLN A 8 -18.75 -20.94 -6.24
N GLN A 9 -18.86 -21.09 -4.91
CA GLN A 9 -20.14 -20.95 -4.22
C GLN A 9 -20.72 -19.55 -4.37
N ASP A 10 -19.86 -18.54 -4.23
CA ASP A 10 -20.26 -17.14 -4.36
C ASP A 10 -20.76 -16.82 -5.78
N PHE A 11 -20.02 -17.27 -6.80
CA PHE A 11 -20.42 -17.11 -8.19
C PHE A 11 -21.75 -17.83 -8.48
N GLN A 12 -21.93 -19.05 -7.99
CA GLN A 12 -23.19 -19.79 -8.15
C GLN A 12 -24.36 -19.04 -7.51
N PHE A 13 -24.17 -18.50 -6.31
CA PHE A 13 -25.20 -17.69 -5.65
C PHE A 13 -25.55 -16.46 -6.48
N LEU A 14 -24.55 -15.67 -6.91
CA LEU A 14 -24.76 -14.50 -7.77
C LEU A 14 -25.47 -14.85 -9.08
N ALA A 15 -25.10 -15.97 -9.69
CA ALA A 15 -25.75 -16.45 -10.91
C ALA A 15 -27.22 -16.82 -10.69
N THR A 16 -27.61 -17.25 -9.49
CA THR A 16 -29.01 -17.56 -9.17
C THR A 16 -29.86 -16.34 -8.81
N LEU A 17 -29.28 -15.13 -8.71
CA LEU A 17 -30.01 -13.91 -8.32
C LEU A 17 -31.11 -13.45 -9.29
N HIS A 18 -31.18 -14.02 -10.49
CA HIS A 18 -32.28 -13.78 -11.43
C HIS A 18 -33.42 -14.80 -11.30
N ALA A 19 -33.21 -15.90 -10.58
CA ALA A 19 -34.17 -16.99 -10.49
C ALA A 19 -35.34 -16.63 -9.55
N TYR A 20 -36.52 -17.15 -9.86
CA TYR A 20 -37.73 -16.95 -9.03
C TYR A 20 -37.62 -17.57 -7.62
N SER A 21 -36.58 -18.37 -7.35
CA SER A 21 -36.41 -19.19 -6.15
C SER A 21 -35.56 -18.56 -5.03
N ILE A 22 -35.08 -17.32 -5.17
CA ILE A 22 -34.21 -16.71 -4.15
C ILE A 22 -35.00 -16.47 -2.86
N SER A 23 -34.45 -16.95 -1.75
CA SER A 23 -34.98 -16.70 -0.42
C SER A 23 -34.65 -15.29 0.06
N GLU A 24 -35.66 -14.56 0.54
CA GLU A 24 -35.47 -13.25 1.22
C GLU A 24 -34.44 -13.37 2.34
N LEU A 25 -34.53 -14.42 3.17
CA LEU A 25 -33.65 -14.64 4.31
C LEU A 25 -32.18 -14.82 3.90
N GLU A 26 -31.94 -15.55 2.81
CA GLU A 26 -30.57 -15.79 2.32
C GLU A 26 -29.97 -14.51 1.76
N LEU A 27 -30.74 -13.74 0.99
CA LEU A 27 -30.33 -12.43 0.51
C LEU A 27 -30.07 -11.46 1.66
N GLU A 28 -30.90 -11.50 2.72
CA GLU A 28 -30.71 -10.66 3.90
C GLU A 28 -29.42 -10.97 4.65
N ARG A 29 -29.15 -12.26 4.87
CA ARG A 29 -27.93 -12.74 5.50
C ARG A 29 -26.68 -12.31 4.72
N ASP A 30 -26.67 -12.52 3.41
CA ASP A 30 -25.51 -12.24 2.57
C ASP A 30 -25.21 -10.73 2.48
N MET A 31 -26.24 -9.91 2.34
CA MET A 31 -26.11 -8.46 2.44
C MET A 31 -25.58 -8.01 3.80
N THR A 32 -26.03 -8.63 4.90
CA THR A 32 -25.55 -8.30 6.25
C THR A 32 -24.06 -8.65 6.40
N SER A 33 -23.66 -9.84 5.93
CA SER A 33 -22.26 -10.23 5.88
C SER A 33 -21.42 -9.28 5.01
N THR A 34 -21.95 -8.85 3.86
CA THR A 34 -21.31 -7.86 2.98
C THR A 34 -21.11 -6.52 3.69
N LEU A 35 -22.10 -6.07 4.46
CA LEU A 35 -22.02 -4.83 5.26
C LEU A 35 -20.97 -4.94 6.36
N GLU A 36 -20.95 -6.03 7.12
CA GLU A 36 -19.94 -6.27 8.15
C GLU A 36 -18.52 -6.30 7.58
N GLU A 37 -18.35 -6.98 6.44
CA GLU A 37 -17.06 -7.02 5.75
C GLU A 37 -16.64 -5.65 5.23
N THR A 38 -17.59 -4.87 4.71
CA THR A 38 -17.36 -3.47 4.30
C THR A 38 -16.86 -2.63 5.46
N LEU A 39 -17.48 -2.73 6.64
CA LEU A 39 -17.05 -1.99 7.83
C LEU A 39 -15.63 -2.38 8.25
N ARG A 40 -15.28 -3.67 8.18
CA ARG A 40 -13.89 -4.13 8.45
C ARG A 40 -12.89 -3.51 7.49
N TYR A 41 -13.17 -3.50 6.18
CA TYR A 41 -12.25 -2.90 5.21
C TYR A 41 -12.21 -1.36 5.30
N MET A 42 -13.29 -0.72 5.75
CA MET A 42 -13.25 0.70 6.09
C MET A 42 -12.30 0.97 7.26
N ASP A 43 -12.29 0.13 8.29
CA ASP A 43 -11.37 0.29 9.42
C ASP A 43 -9.92 0.02 9.01
N ILE A 44 -9.66 -1.02 8.19
CA ILE A 44 -8.34 -1.26 7.59
C ILE A 44 -7.87 -0.02 6.82
N SER A 45 -8.75 0.59 6.03
CA SER A 45 -8.41 1.78 5.26
C SER A 45 -8.08 2.99 6.14
N LYS A 46 -8.75 3.17 7.29
CA LYS A 46 -8.40 4.22 8.25
C LYS A 46 -7.05 3.95 8.92
N THR A 47 -6.77 2.72 9.30
CA THR A 47 -5.46 2.34 9.86
C THR A 47 -4.35 2.58 8.84
N LEU A 48 -4.57 2.22 7.58
CA LEU A 48 -3.62 2.48 6.50
C LEU A 48 -3.32 3.98 6.32
N ASP A 49 -4.33 4.84 6.44
CA ASP A 49 -4.17 6.31 6.38
C ASP A 49 -3.24 6.83 7.50
N LEU A 50 -3.40 6.28 8.71
CA LEU A 50 -2.55 6.59 9.85
C LEU A 50 -1.13 6.06 9.66
N ASP A 51 -0.99 4.82 9.21
CA ASP A 51 0.31 4.19 8.93
C ASP A 51 1.06 4.96 7.84
N TRP A 52 0.36 5.39 6.77
CA TRP A 52 0.92 6.20 5.70
C TRP A 52 1.40 7.57 6.21
N THR A 53 0.56 8.25 6.99
CA THR A 53 0.93 9.56 7.56
C THR A 53 2.16 9.44 8.46
N HIS A 54 2.22 8.38 9.27
CA HIS A 54 3.37 8.10 10.12
C HIS A 54 4.63 7.79 9.31
N ASP A 55 4.51 6.99 8.25
CA ASP A 55 5.62 6.66 7.35
C ASP A 55 6.17 7.92 6.67
N LEU A 56 5.30 8.78 6.15
CA LEU A 56 5.69 10.05 5.52
C LEU A 56 6.43 10.96 6.51
N LEU A 57 5.96 11.05 7.76
CA LEU A 57 6.64 11.82 8.81
C LEU A 57 8.00 11.23 9.17
N SER A 58 8.08 9.90 9.34
CA SER A 58 9.31 9.20 9.71
C SER A 58 10.37 9.28 8.60
N THR A 59 9.98 9.06 7.35
CA THR A 59 10.87 9.10 6.18
C THR A 59 11.46 10.50 6.00
N THR A 60 10.63 11.54 6.16
CA THR A 60 11.06 12.95 6.11
C THR A 60 12.08 13.30 7.21
N CYS A 61 11.97 12.69 8.39
CA CYS A 61 12.83 13.03 9.54
C CYS A 61 14.08 12.14 9.68
N ALA A 62 14.04 10.88 9.23
CA ALA A 62 15.07 9.89 9.53
C ALA A 62 16.07 9.64 8.39
N GLY A 63 15.79 10.10 7.16
CA GLY A 63 16.70 9.93 6.02
C GLY A 63 16.95 8.46 5.68
N LEU A 64 15.89 7.72 5.36
CA LEU A 64 15.97 6.30 4.99
C LEU A 64 16.77 6.08 3.70
N SER A 65 17.39 4.90 3.57
CA SER A 65 17.97 4.47 2.31
C SER A 65 16.90 4.23 1.24
N GLY A 66 17.27 4.32 -0.03
CA GLY A 66 16.33 4.11 -1.13
C GLY A 66 15.66 2.73 -1.09
N GLY A 67 16.41 1.70 -0.67
CA GLY A 67 15.88 0.34 -0.52
C GLY A 67 14.83 0.18 0.59
N GLU A 68 15.05 0.82 1.73
CA GLU A 68 14.10 0.82 2.85
C GLU A 68 12.81 1.56 2.50
N LEU A 69 12.94 2.73 1.88
CA LEU A 69 11.81 3.50 1.38
C LEU A 69 10.99 2.67 0.38
N ALA A 70 11.65 2.05 -0.61
CA ALA A 70 10.97 1.21 -1.60
C ALA A 70 10.20 0.05 -0.97
N LEU A 71 10.79 -0.63 0.03
CA LEU A 71 10.15 -1.77 0.70
C LEU A 71 8.90 -1.34 1.49
N LEU A 72 9.01 -0.28 2.29
CA LEU A 72 7.91 0.23 3.10
C LEU A 72 6.77 0.75 2.23
N THR A 73 7.08 1.60 1.25
CA THR A 73 6.10 2.14 0.32
C THR A 73 5.41 1.03 -0.49
N THR A 74 6.14 0.01 -0.95
CA THR A 74 5.53 -1.12 -1.68
C THR A 74 4.54 -1.90 -0.82
N ARG A 75 4.86 -2.14 0.46
CA ARG A 75 3.96 -2.86 1.38
C ARG A 75 2.66 -2.08 1.62
N LEU A 76 2.77 -0.76 1.83
CA LEU A 76 1.62 0.12 2.02
C LEU A 76 0.79 0.20 0.73
N LEU A 77 1.44 0.35 -0.42
CA LEU A 77 0.79 0.38 -1.73
C LEU A 77 -0.01 -0.90 -2.00
N LEU A 78 0.57 -2.08 -1.78
CA LEU A 78 -0.12 -3.35 -1.96
C LEU A 78 -1.39 -3.43 -1.07
N THR A 79 -1.25 -3.03 0.19
CA THR A 79 -2.36 -3.02 1.15
C THR A 79 -3.45 -2.01 0.73
N ALA A 80 -3.05 -0.85 0.22
CA ALA A 80 -3.95 0.18 -0.31
C ALA A 80 -4.75 -0.32 -1.50
N SER A 81 -4.06 -0.89 -2.50
CA SER A 81 -4.67 -1.42 -3.72
C SER A 81 -5.67 -2.54 -3.42
N VAL A 82 -5.28 -3.51 -2.59
CA VAL A 82 -6.17 -4.63 -2.20
C VAL A 82 -7.39 -4.11 -1.43
N THR A 83 -7.19 -3.20 -0.49
CA THR A 83 -8.29 -2.60 0.29
C THR A 83 -9.26 -1.82 -0.61
N LYS A 84 -8.74 -1.07 -1.58
CA LYS A 84 -9.54 -0.33 -2.56
C LYS A 84 -10.41 -1.29 -3.39
N GLU A 85 -9.80 -2.31 -3.99
CA GLU A 85 -10.52 -3.31 -4.80
C GLU A 85 -11.62 -4.02 -3.99
N LYS A 86 -11.31 -4.39 -2.74
CA LYS A 86 -12.27 -5.03 -1.84
C LYS A 86 -13.43 -4.12 -1.49
N LEU A 87 -13.18 -2.86 -1.13
CA LEU A 87 -14.25 -1.90 -0.87
C LEU A 87 -15.12 -1.64 -2.11
N GLN A 88 -14.53 -1.53 -3.29
CA GLN A 88 -15.28 -1.38 -4.54
C GLN A 88 -16.17 -2.61 -4.82
N SER A 89 -15.62 -3.81 -4.70
CA SER A 89 -16.35 -5.06 -4.92
C SER A 89 -17.51 -5.22 -3.93
N LEU A 90 -17.27 -4.98 -2.63
CA LEU A 90 -18.30 -5.08 -1.59
C LEU A 90 -19.41 -4.03 -1.79
N MET A 91 -19.05 -2.80 -2.16
CA MET A 91 -20.02 -1.76 -2.49
C MET A 91 -20.90 -2.16 -3.68
N GLN A 92 -20.30 -2.66 -4.76
CA GLN A 92 -21.03 -3.12 -5.94
C GLN A 92 -21.95 -4.29 -5.61
N ARG A 93 -21.47 -5.27 -4.83
CA ARG A 93 -22.26 -6.42 -4.37
C ARG A 93 -23.45 -5.96 -3.54
N PHE A 94 -23.25 -5.01 -2.62
CA PHE A 94 -24.33 -4.46 -1.81
C PHE A 94 -25.38 -3.73 -2.66
N THR A 95 -24.95 -2.92 -3.64
CA THR A 95 -25.87 -2.25 -4.57
C THR A 95 -26.65 -3.22 -5.44
N LEU A 96 -26.01 -4.30 -5.91
CA LEU A 96 -26.68 -5.38 -6.64
C LEU A 96 -27.78 -5.99 -5.77
N PHE A 97 -27.46 -6.33 -4.52
CA PHE A 97 -28.44 -6.93 -3.63
C PHE A 97 -29.60 -6.00 -3.26
N ASP A 98 -29.37 -4.70 -3.02
CA ASP A 98 -30.45 -3.74 -2.79
C ASP A 98 -31.38 -3.63 -4.02
N SER A 99 -30.81 -3.77 -5.22
CA SER A 99 -31.57 -3.78 -6.48
C SER A 99 -32.41 -5.05 -6.65
N VAL A 100 -31.84 -6.22 -6.31
CA VAL A 100 -32.59 -7.50 -6.29
C VAL A 100 -33.71 -7.44 -5.25
N TYR A 101 -33.42 -6.91 -4.07
CA TYR A 101 -34.43 -6.73 -3.01
C TYR A 101 -35.55 -5.79 -3.44
N LEU A 102 -35.23 -4.67 -4.12
CA LEU A 102 -36.22 -3.77 -4.71
C LEU A 102 -37.10 -4.48 -5.75
N ASN A 103 -36.51 -5.32 -6.61
CA ASN A 103 -37.29 -6.10 -7.57
C ASN A 103 -38.24 -7.07 -6.87
N MET A 104 -37.83 -7.73 -5.79
CA MET A 104 -38.73 -8.60 -5.02
C MET A 104 -39.91 -7.82 -4.40
N VAL A 105 -39.68 -6.58 -3.97
CA VAL A 105 -40.76 -5.68 -3.52
C VAL A 105 -41.70 -5.33 -4.67
N ASN A 106 -41.17 -4.93 -5.83
CA ASN A 106 -41.96 -4.58 -7.01
C ASN A 106 -42.82 -5.76 -7.52
N LEU A 107 -42.31 -6.99 -7.38
CA LEU A 107 -43.04 -8.22 -7.70
C LEU A 107 -44.02 -8.65 -6.61
N GLY A 108 -44.16 -7.88 -5.52
CA GLY A 108 -45.07 -8.16 -4.41
C GLY A 108 -44.66 -9.32 -3.51
N ARG A 109 -43.43 -9.84 -3.65
CA ARG A 109 -42.91 -10.96 -2.84
C ARG A 109 -42.51 -10.51 -1.44
N ILE A 110 -42.04 -9.27 -1.32
CA ILE A 110 -41.64 -8.64 -0.07
C ILE A 110 -42.45 -7.35 0.11
N LYS A 111 -42.83 -7.04 1.35
CA LYS A 111 -43.51 -5.78 1.66
C LYS A 111 -42.53 -4.60 1.59
N THR A 112 -42.97 -3.47 1.04
CA THR A 112 -42.19 -2.22 1.03
C THR A 112 -41.71 -1.81 2.42
N THR A 113 -42.54 -2.00 3.44
CA THR A 113 -42.22 -1.69 4.84
C THR A 113 -41.07 -2.55 5.40
N THR A 114 -40.90 -3.79 4.91
CA THR A 114 -39.76 -4.64 5.28
C THR A 114 -38.46 -4.05 4.74
N ARG A 115 -38.45 -3.64 3.47
CA ARG A 115 -37.29 -2.98 2.83
C ARG A 115 -36.91 -1.67 3.53
N GLU A 116 -37.89 -0.85 3.87
CA GLU A 116 -37.66 0.43 4.56
C GLU A 116 -37.09 0.21 5.96
N ARG A 117 -37.69 -0.69 6.74
CA ARG A 117 -37.18 -1.05 8.09
C ARG A 117 -35.74 -1.52 8.03
N ARG A 118 -35.39 -2.27 7.00
CA ARG A 118 -34.04 -2.76 6.79
C ARG A 118 -33.06 -1.65 6.46
N ARG A 119 -33.41 -0.76 5.51
CA ARG A 119 -32.59 0.41 5.16
C ARG A 119 -32.33 1.34 6.33
N GLN A 120 -33.29 1.42 7.26
CA GLN A 120 -33.19 2.21 8.47
C GLN A 120 -32.26 1.62 9.54
N GLY A 121 -31.81 0.37 9.38
CA GLY A 121 -30.97 -0.29 10.38
C GLY A 121 -31.76 -0.63 11.65
N ARG A 122 -31.94 -1.93 11.94
CA ARG A 122 -32.34 -2.35 13.30
C ARG A 122 -31.42 -3.49 13.73
N GLY A 123 -30.25 -3.12 14.23
CA GLY A 123 -29.20 -4.03 14.67
C GLY A 123 -28.00 -3.28 15.25
N LYS A 124 -26.96 -4.03 15.67
CA LYS A 124 -25.74 -3.51 16.33
C LYS A 124 -24.92 -2.53 15.47
N HIS A 125 -25.20 -2.48 14.17
CA HIS A 125 -24.63 -1.56 13.20
C HIS A 125 -25.77 -0.74 12.57
N ASP A 126 -26.19 0.30 13.29
CA ASP A 126 -27.22 1.25 12.90
C ASP A 126 -26.71 2.20 11.81
N VAL A 127 -26.37 1.64 10.64
CA VAL A 127 -25.83 2.41 9.52
C VAL A 127 -26.87 2.42 8.42
N ASN A 128 -27.48 3.58 8.21
CA ASN A 128 -28.27 3.86 7.02
C ASN A 128 -27.44 3.53 5.78
N ALA A 129 -27.93 2.60 4.96
CA ALA A 129 -27.25 2.11 3.76
C ALA A 129 -26.80 3.24 2.81
N ILE A 130 -27.57 4.34 2.75
CA ILE A 130 -27.24 5.53 1.94
C ILE A 130 -26.01 6.25 2.48
N ASP A 131 -25.95 6.42 3.80
CA ASP A 131 -24.83 7.08 4.45
C ASP A 131 -23.57 6.21 4.41
N LEU A 132 -23.72 4.88 4.46
CA LEU A 132 -22.63 3.95 4.26
C LEU A 132 -22.03 4.07 2.85
N ILE A 133 -22.84 4.02 1.79
CA ILE A 133 -22.33 4.14 0.41
C ILE A 133 -21.56 5.47 0.25
N ARG A 134 -22.10 6.57 0.78
CA ARG A 134 -21.41 7.86 0.77
C ARG A 134 -20.08 7.80 1.52
N ALA A 135 -20.02 7.12 2.67
CA ALA A 135 -18.80 6.94 3.43
C ALA A 135 -17.76 6.09 2.67
N ILE A 136 -18.18 5.00 2.02
CA ILE A 136 -17.31 4.17 1.19
C ILE A 136 -16.72 4.99 0.05
N VAL A 137 -17.55 5.75 -0.69
CA VAL A 137 -17.07 6.59 -1.80
C VAL A 137 -16.01 7.59 -1.32
N LYS A 138 -16.24 8.25 -0.18
CA LYS A 138 -15.24 9.15 0.41
C LYS A 138 -13.93 8.40 0.74
N GLN A 139 -14.04 7.19 1.28
CA GLN A 139 -12.87 6.38 1.63
C GLN A 139 -12.11 5.90 0.39
N LEU A 140 -12.82 5.55 -0.69
CA LEU A 140 -12.22 5.20 -1.98
C LEU A 140 -11.44 6.36 -2.57
N THR A 141 -11.99 7.58 -2.54
CA THR A 141 -11.27 8.78 -2.99
C THR A 141 -9.99 9.03 -2.17
N LYS A 142 -10.04 8.81 -0.85
CA LYS A 142 -8.83 8.91 -0.02
C LYS A 142 -7.79 7.85 -0.39
N LEU A 143 -8.21 6.60 -0.58
CA LEU A 143 -7.32 5.52 -1.01
C LEU A 143 -6.69 5.83 -2.37
N ASP A 144 -7.43 6.39 -3.32
CA ASP A 144 -6.89 6.81 -4.62
C ASP A 144 -5.79 7.87 -4.49
N ASN A 145 -6.00 8.85 -3.62
CA ASN A 145 -4.99 9.87 -3.33
C ASN A 145 -3.75 9.24 -2.69
N ASN A 146 -3.94 8.43 -1.64
CA ASN A 146 -2.83 7.78 -0.94
C ASN A 146 -2.05 6.84 -1.88
N ILE A 147 -2.73 6.09 -2.75
CA ILE A 147 -2.08 5.25 -3.78
C ILE A 147 -1.24 6.13 -4.71
N SER A 148 -1.78 7.25 -5.19
CA SER A 148 -1.05 8.15 -6.09
C SER A 148 0.20 8.74 -5.44
N GLU A 149 0.13 9.08 -4.15
CA GLU A 149 1.27 9.54 -3.35
C GLU A 149 2.29 8.42 -3.11
N MET A 150 1.85 7.21 -2.76
CA MET A 150 2.73 6.06 -2.58
C MET A 150 3.45 5.69 -3.88
N GLU A 151 2.76 5.72 -5.03
CA GLU A 151 3.40 5.51 -6.33
C GLU A 151 4.45 6.58 -6.65
N TYR A 152 4.21 7.83 -6.20
CA TYR A 152 5.20 8.90 -6.33
C TYR A 152 6.43 8.63 -5.45
N GLU A 153 6.24 8.28 -4.17
CA GLU A 153 7.34 7.95 -3.28
C GLU A 153 8.13 6.72 -3.73
N LEU A 154 7.46 5.73 -4.32
CA LEU A 154 8.15 4.57 -4.89
C LEU A 154 9.08 4.98 -6.04
N ARG A 155 8.66 5.90 -6.91
CA ARG A 155 9.53 6.47 -7.97
C ARG A 155 10.69 7.26 -7.39
N THR A 156 10.50 7.95 -6.26
CA THR A 156 11.58 8.64 -5.54
C THR A 156 12.58 7.63 -4.98
N ALA A 157 12.10 6.54 -4.37
CA ALA A 157 12.93 5.46 -3.87
C ALA A 157 13.77 4.81 -4.97
N GLU A 158 13.17 4.55 -6.15
CA GLU A 158 13.89 4.02 -7.31
C GLU A 158 15.03 4.92 -7.77
N LYS A 159 14.83 6.25 -7.77
CA LYS A 159 15.89 7.21 -8.09
C LYS A 159 17.01 7.17 -7.05
N LEU A 160 16.67 7.15 -5.76
CA LEU A 160 17.66 7.06 -4.67
C LEU A 160 18.49 5.78 -4.78
N ILE A 161 17.85 4.63 -5.05
CA ILE A 161 18.55 3.36 -5.30
C ILE A 161 19.50 3.49 -6.50
N GLY A 162 19.07 4.16 -7.58
CA GLY A 162 19.92 4.44 -8.74
C GLY A 162 21.14 5.28 -8.38
N GLU A 163 20.95 6.34 -7.61
CA GLU A 163 22.03 7.22 -7.13
C GLU A 163 22.99 6.49 -6.19
N GLU A 164 22.47 5.69 -5.25
CA GLU A 164 23.25 4.83 -4.35
C GLU A 164 24.08 3.82 -5.14
N LYS A 165 23.50 3.18 -6.16
CA LYS A 165 24.23 2.28 -7.06
C LYS A 165 25.35 3.00 -7.81
N CYS A 166 25.07 4.18 -8.37
CA CYS A 166 26.08 5.01 -9.04
C CYS A 166 27.23 5.41 -8.10
N ARG A 167 26.92 5.75 -6.84
CA ARG A 167 27.92 6.03 -5.79
C ARG A 167 28.68 4.79 -5.35
N GLY A 168 28.05 3.61 -5.36
CA GLY A 168 28.71 2.32 -5.07
C GLY A 168 29.58 1.82 -6.22
N THR A 169 29.31 2.23 -7.46
CA THR A 169 30.17 1.97 -8.64
C THR A 169 31.27 3.01 -8.86
N ALA A 170 31.13 4.21 -8.27
CA ALA A 170 32.29 5.04 -8.03
C ALA A 170 33.11 4.31 -6.98
N THR A 171 34.29 3.78 -7.36
CA THR A 171 35.29 3.26 -6.42
C THR A 171 35.25 4.14 -5.17
N PRO A 172 34.97 3.60 -3.97
CA PRO A 172 35.18 4.40 -2.78
C PRO A 172 36.63 4.83 -2.88
N ILE A 173 36.89 6.13 -3.02
CA ILE A 173 38.24 6.65 -2.79
C ILE A 173 38.47 6.30 -1.34
N ASN A 174 39.07 5.14 -1.11
CA ASN A 174 39.31 4.63 0.20
C ASN A 174 40.17 5.71 0.86
N PRO A 175 39.72 6.35 1.95
CA PRO A 175 40.50 7.41 2.59
C PRO A 175 41.90 6.92 2.99
N PHE A 176 42.05 5.60 3.14
CA PHE A 176 43.32 4.94 3.31
C PHE A 176 44.19 4.95 2.05
N GLU A 177 43.63 4.71 0.87
CA GLU A 177 44.33 4.67 -0.41
C GLU A 177 44.84 6.06 -0.83
N GLU A 178 44.06 7.11 -0.56
CA GLU A 178 44.52 8.50 -0.74
C GLU A 178 45.65 8.87 0.24
N LYS A 179 45.57 8.38 1.48
CA LYS A 179 46.64 8.55 2.49
C LYS A 179 47.89 7.74 2.14
N VAL A 180 47.73 6.53 1.60
CA VAL A 180 48.83 5.68 1.13
C VAL A 180 49.52 6.33 -0.05
N GLN A 181 48.79 6.85 -1.06
CA GLN A 181 49.38 7.61 -2.16
C GLN A 181 50.14 8.86 -1.69
N LYS A 182 49.57 9.63 -0.75
CA LYS A 182 50.27 10.79 -0.16
C LYS A 182 51.53 10.39 0.59
N MET A 183 51.52 9.24 1.25
CA MET A 183 52.68 8.70 1.97
C MET A 183 53.76 8.21 1.00
N GLU A 184 53.38 7.51 -0.08
CA GLU A 184 54.29 7.09 -1.14
C GLU A 184 54.95 8.29 -1.84
N GLN A 185 54.19 9.34 -2.16
CA GLN A 185 54.74 10.56 -2.75
C GLN A 185 55.74 11.25 -1.81
N ARG A 186 55.48 11.28 -0.50
CA ARG A 186 56.42 11.83 0.49
C ARG A 186 57.70 10.99 0.60
N LEU A 187 57.57 9.66 0.56
CA LEU A 187 58.72 8.75 0.58
C LEU A 187 59.59 8.90 -0.67
N GLN A 188 58.98 9.06 -1.85
CA GLN A 188 59.71 9.33 -3.09
C GLN A 188 60.45 10.68 -3.04
N GLN A 189 59.80 11.74 -2.54
CA GLN A 189 60.45 13.04 -2.37
C GLN A 189 61.61 13.00 -1.37
N LEU A 190 61.49 12.20 -0.31
CA LEU A 190 62.57 11.99 0.65
C LEU A 190 63.71 11.15 0.06
N ALA A 191 63.42 10.12 -0.73
CA ALA A 191 64.43 9.32 -1.41
C ALA A 191 65.27 10.17 -2.38
N VAL A 192 64.63 11.05 -3.17
CA VAL A 192 65.31 12.00 -4.06
C VAL A 192 66.19 12.96 -3.26
N LYS A 193 65.69 13.51 -2.14
CA LYS A 193 66.48 14.41 -1.27
C LYS A 193 67.67 13.70 -0.61
N VAL A 194 67.54 12.43 -0.25
CA VAL A 194 68.63 11.63 0.33
C VAL A 194 69.69 11.27 -0.73
N GLU A 195 69.28 11.00 -1.97
CA GLU A 195 70.22 10.82 -3.08
C GLU A 195 70.94 12.11 -3.45
N ASP A 196 70.27 13.26 -3.38
CA ASP A 196 70.88 14.57 -3.65
C ASP A 196 71.87 14.98 -2.54
N THR A 197 71.58 14.65 -1.29
CA THR A 197 72.51 14.90 -0.16
C THR A 197 73.68 13.92 -0.11
N ASN A 198 73.53 12.68 -0.59
CA ASN A 198 74.65 11.75 -0.75
C ASN A 198 75.51 12.03 -2.00
N LYS A 199 75.08 12.93 -2.90
CA LYS A 199 75.84 13.38 -4.07
C LYS A 199 76.58 14.70 -3.82
N GLU A 200 76.41 15.36 -2.67
CA GLU A 200 77.32 16.44 -2.28
C GLU A 200 78.72 15.86 -2.02
N PRO A 201 79.76 16.35 -2.72
CA PRO A 201 81.04 15.69 -2.75
C PRO A 201 81.77 15.80 -1.41
N GLN A 202 82.25 14.65 -0.92
CA GLN A 202 83.50 14.59 -0.16
C GLN A 202 84.61 15.26 -0.99
N SER A 203 84.86 16.55 -0.75
CA SER A 203 86.02 17.32 -1.23
C SER A 203 86.06 18.57 -0.34
N SER A 204 87.10 18.88 0.42
CA SER A 204 88.48 18.44 0.46
C SER A 204 89.03 18.62 1.88
N LYS A 205 90.16 17.95 2.12
CA LYS A 205 91.06 18.02 3.27
C LYS A 205 91.37 19.43 3.76
#